data_AF-A0A9N9PX57-F1
#
_entry.id   AF-A0A9N9PX57-F1
#
_cell.length_a   1.000
_cell.length_b   1.000
_cell.length_c   1.000
_cell.angle_alpha   90.00
_cell.angle_beta   90.00
_cell.angle_gamma   90.00
#
_symmetry.space_group_name_H-M   'P 1'
#
loop_
_entity.id
_entity.type
_entity.pdbx_description
1 polymer ?
#
loop_
_entity_poly.entity_id
_entity_poly.type
_entity_poly.pdbx_seq_one_letter_code
_entity_poly.pdbx_strand_id
1 'polypeptide(L)'
;MGILTYIFDSLEEHKNAVAIFVLLSYPTINAVYNLYFHPLSKHTGPKLWAASRLPLIYCLITGQLVKREKEFHEKYGDFFRLAPDEVSFASEEAWNDIYNFRKGHKRALRDKAYYVAPDANVDNIITTTDFRFHARIRGILSNSFTEASLKSQ
;
A
#
# COMPACT_ATOMS: atom_id res chain seq x y z
N MET A 1 24.75 28.44 39.44
CA MET A 1 24.06 27.20 39.00
C MET A 1 23.00 27.62 38.00
N GLY A 2 23.25 27.33 36.72
CA GLY A 2 22.60 27.99 35.60
C GLY A 2 21.31 27.31 35.14
N ILE A 3 20.56 28.01 34.31
CA ILE A 3 19.31 27.55 33.68
C ILE A 3 19.43 26.14 33.06
N LEU A 4 20.63 25.76 32.58
CA LEU A 4 20.91 24.44 32.02
C LEU A 4 20.78 23.29 33.03
N THR A 5 21.18 23.48 34.29
CA THR A 5 21.03 22.42 35.31
C THR A 5 19.56 22.26 35.71
N TYR A 6 18.82 23.37 35.78
CA TYR A 6 17.38 23.35 36.04
C TYR A 6 16.59 22.61 34.94
N ILE A 7 16.93 22.85 33.67
CA ILE A 7 16.30 22.15 32.53
C ILE A 7 16.64 20.66 32.56
N PHE A 8 17.90 20.31 32.87
CA PHE A 8 18.32 18.91 32.94
C PHE A 8 17.60 18.13 34.05
N ASP A 9 17.53 18.70 35.26
CA ASP A 9 16.83 18.09 36.40
C ASP A 9 15.33 17.92 36.12
N SER A 10 14.69 18.93 35.49
CA SER A 10 13.28 18.87 35.09
C SER A 10 13.01 17.84 33.98
N LEU A 11 13.94 17.68 33.02
CA LEU A 11 13.85 16.64 31.99
C LEU A 11 14.01 15.24 32.59
N GLU A 12 14.87 15.07 33.59
CA GLU A 12 15.06 13.79 34.27
C GLU A 12 13.84 13.40 35.12
N GLU A 13 13.21 14.36 35.78
CA GLU A 13 11.96 14.19 36.53
C GLU A 13 10.79 13.78 35.60
N HIS A 14 10.73 14.33 34.39
CA HIS A 14 9.64 14.11 33.44
C HIS A 14 10.01 13.23 32.23
N LYS A 15 11.11 12.47 32.31
CA LYS A 15 11.66 11.68 31.20
C LYS A 15 10.63 10.78 30.49
N ASN A 16 9.71 10.17 31.24
CA ASN A 16 8.66 9.32 30.68
C ASN A 16 7.62 10.12 29.89
N ALA A 17 7.24 11.30 30.39
CA ALA A 17 6.29 12.17 29.71
C ALA A 17 6.88 12.73 28.41
N VAL A 18 8.16 13.14 28.46
CA VAL A 18 8.90 13.58 27.26
C VAL A 18 9.02 12.45 26.24
N ALA A 19 9.34 11.23 26.69
CA ALA A 19 9.42 10.06 25.81
C ALA A 19 8.07 9.74 25.13
N ILE A 20 6.97 9.76 25.88
CA ILE A 20 5.61 9.55 25.33
C ILE A 20 5.27 10.65 24.33
N PHE A 21 5.55 11.91 24.66
CA PHE A 21 5.31 13.04 23.77
C PHE A 21 6.06 12.89 22.43
N VAL A 22 7.35 12.55 22.48
CA VAL A 22 8.16 12.32 21.28
C VAL A 22 7.59 11.15 20.48
N LEU A 23 7.24 10.05 21.12
CA LEU A 23 6.69 8.85 20.47
C LEU A 23 5.36 9.14 19.74
N LEU A 24 4.49 9.97 20.33
CA LEU A 24 3.20 10.34 19.74
C LEU A 24 3.31 11.47 18.71
N SER A 25 4.32 12.34 18.81
CA SER A 25 4.48 13.47 17.91
C SER A 25 4.63 13.04 16.44
N TYR A 26 5.47 12.04 16.18
CA TYR A 26 5.74 11.55 14.82
C TYR A 26 4.50 11.00 14.09
N PRO A 27 3.71 10.05 14.65
CA PRO A 27 2.51 9.56 13.97
C PRO A 27 1.45 10.64 13.83
N THR A 28 1.33 11.58 14.78
CA THR A 28 0.39 12.70 14.66
C THR A 28 0.77 13.65 13.53
N ILE A 29 2.05 14.02 13.41
CA ILE A 29 2.54 14.87 12.32
C ILE A 29 2.30 14.19 10.97
N ASN A 30 2.62 12.89 10.86
CA ASN A 30 2.37 12.12 9.63
C ASN A 30 0.88 12.01 9.30
N ALA A 31 0.01 11.80 10.29
CA ALA A 31 -1.44 11.76 10.08
C ALA A 31 -1.96 13.09 9.52
N VAL A 32 -1.51 14.22 10.09
CA VAL A 32 -1.87 15.57 9.60
C VAL A 32 -1.35 15.77 8.18
N TYR A 33 -0.09 15.42 7.91
CA TYR A 33 0.48 15.49 6.56
C TYR A 33 -0.34 14.66 5.55
N ASN A 34 -0.64 13.42 5.89
CA ASN A 34 -1.36 12.48 5.03
C ASN A 34 -2.78 12.94 4.73
N LEU A 35 -3.46 13.57 5.69
CA LEU A 35 -4.82 14.03 5.52
C LEU A 35 -4.94 15.32 4.71
N TYR A 36 -4.00 16.25 4.84
CA TYR A 36 -4.15 17.59 4.27
C TYR A 36 -3.17 17.88 3.13
N PHE A 37 -1.91 17.48 3.28
CA PHE A 37 -0.81 17.91 2.40
C PHE A 37 -0.39 16.84 1.40
N HIS A 38 -0.72 15.57 1.63
CA HIS A 38 -0.39 14.49 0.72
C HIS A 38 -1.09 14.67 -0.64
N PRO A 39 -0.44 14.38 -1.79
CA PRO A 39 -1.05 14.56 -3.11
C PRO A 39 -2.41 13.86 -3.29
N LEU A 40 -2.59 12.72 -2.63
CA LEU A 40 -3.84 11.95 -2.64
C LEU A 40 -4.91 12.47 -1.66
N SER A 41 -4.68 13.55 -0.91
CA SER A 41 -5.65 14.14 0.04
C SER A 41 -6.93 14.64 -0.63
N LYS A 42 -6.88 14.90 -1.94
CA LYS A 42 -8.02 15.31 -2.75
C LYS A 42 -9.06 14.21 -2.94
N HIS A 43 -8.66 12.94 -2.75
CA HIS A 43 -9.54 11.80 -2.93
C HIS A 43 -10.31 11.51 -1.64
N THR A 44 -11.59 11.18 -1.79
CA THR A 44 -12.47 10.79 -0.69
C THR A 44 -12.06 9.44 -0.11
N GLY A 45 -12.33 9.21 1.18
CA GLY A 45 -12.06 7.93 1.82
C GLY A 45 -12.20 7.98 3.35
N PRO A 46 -12.05 6.84 4.04
CA PRO A 46 -12.09 6.79 5.49
C PRO A 46 -10.89 7.55 6.09
N LYS A 47 -11.15 8.60 6.88
CA LYS A 47 -10.09 9.47 7.42
C LYS A 47 -9.02 8.71 8.22
N LEU A 48 -9.40 7.71 9.01
CA LEU A 48 -8.44 6.90 9.77
C LEU A 48 -7.48 6.11 8.87
N TRP A 49 -7.98 5.61 7.75
CA TRP A 49 -7.21 4.85 6.78
C TRP A 49 -6.36 5.76 5.90
N ALA A 50 -6.88 6.93 5.53
CA ALA A 50 -6.12 7.96 4.82
C ALA A 50 -5.00 8.57 5.68
N ALA A 51 -5.16 8.60 7.01
CA ALA A 51 -4.16 9.12 7.95
C ALA A 51 -3.01 8.13 8.19
N SER A 52 -3.33 6.82 8.32
CA SER A 52 -2.37 5.78 8.66
C SER A 52 -2.76 4.43 8.05
N ARG A 53 -1.76 3.61 7.72
CA ARG A 53 -1.95 2.26 7.17
C ARG A 53 -2.32 1.21 8.23
N LEU A 54 -2.37 1.58 9.50
CA LEU A 54 -2.68 0.66 10.62
C LEU A 54 -4.05 -0.04 10.49
N PRO A 55 -5.16 0.65 10.14
CA PRO A 55 -6.45 -0.01 9.98
C PRO A 55 -6.45 -1.05 8.86
N LEU A 56 -5.75 -0.75 7.75
CA LEU A 56 -5.56 -1.68 6.63
C LEU A 56 -4.84 -2.94 7.09
N ILE A 57 -3.71 -2.78 7.80
CA ILE A 57 -2.92 -3.91 8.32
C ILE A 57 -3.76 -4.74 9.30
N TYR A 58 -4.50 -4.10 10.20
CA TYR A 58 -5.40 -4.78 11.12
C TYR A 58 -6.46 -5.61 10.38
N CYS A 59 -7.12 -5.03 9.36
CA CYS A 59 -8.10 -5.73 8.54
C CYS A 59 -7.47 -6.85 7.69
N LEU A 60 -6.23 -6.69 7.25
CA LEU A 60 -5.49 -7.72 6.52
C LEU A 60 -5.21 -8.92 7.42
N ILE A 61 -4.68 -8.69 8.63
CA ILE A 61 -4.35 -9.76 9.60
C ILE A 61 -5.61 -10.47 10.09
N THR A 62 -6.71 -9.74 10.29
CA THR A 62 -7.99 -10.31 10.73
C THR A 62 -8.83 -10.92 9.59
N GLY A 63 -8.37 -10.85 8.34
CA GLY A 63 -9.09 -11.36 7.18
C GLY A 63 -10.35 -10.57 6.79
N GLN A 64 -10.51 -9.34 7.29
CA GLN A 64 -11.69 -8.50 7.04
C GLN A 64 -11.52 -7.51 5.88
N LEU A 65 -10.32 -7.41 5.29
CA LEU A 65 -9.99 -6.37 4.30
C LEU A 65 -10.98 -6.33 3.13
N VAL A 66 -11.26 -7.48 2.50
CA VAL A 66 -12.18 -7.55 1.34
C VAL A 66 -13.59 -7.08 1.70
N LYS A 67 -14.09 -7.45 2.88
CA LYS A 67 -15.41 -7.01 3.36
C LYS A 67 -15.44 -5.49 3.57
N ARG A 68 -14.40 -4.93 4.18
CA ARG A 68 -14.30 -3.48 4.44
C ARG A 68 -14.15 -2.68 3.17
N GLU A 69 -13.36 -3.16 2.22
CA GLU A 69 -13.18 -2.52 0.92
C GLU A 69 -14.51 -2.47 0.14
N LYS A 70 -15.28 -3.56 0.18
CA LYS A 70 -16.64 -3.57 -0.37
C LYS A 70 -17.54 -2.50 0.28
N GLU A 71 -17.59 -2.46 1.61
CA GLU A 71 -18.36 -1.44 2.36
C GLU A 71 -17.92 -0.01 1.99
N PHE A 72 -16.63 0.19 1.72
CA PHE A 72 -16.11 1.49 1.29
C PHE A 72 -16.47 1.83 -0.14
N HIS A 73 -16.42 0.89 -1.08
CA HIS A 73 -16.93 1.13 -2.45
C HIS A 73 -18.43 1.44 -2.46
N GLU A 74 -19.23 0.75 -1.63
CA GLU A 74 -20.65 1.05 -1.47
C GLU A 74 -20.89 2.47 -0.91
N LYS A 75 -19.96 3.00 -0.11
CA LYS A 75 -20.10 4.30 0.54
C LYS A 75 -19.48 5.47 -0.22
N TYR A 76 -18.32 5.27 -0.82
CA TYR A 76 -17.49 6.31 -1.44
C TYR A 76 -17.50 6.25 -2.97
N GLY A 77 -17.98 5.15 -3.56
CA GLY A 77 -18.10 4.93 -5.00
C GLY A 77 -16.95 4.12 -5.60
N ASP A 78 -16.83 4.21 -6.93
CA ASP A 78 -15.93 3.36 -7.73
C ASP A 78 -14.44 3.64 -7.48
N PHE A 79 -14.09 4.77 -6.87
CA PHE A 79 -12.73 5.03 -6.45
C PHE A 79 -12.70 5.75 -5.11
N PHE A 80 -11.80 5.33 -4.23
CA PHE A 80 -11.59 6.00 -2.95
C PHE A 80 -10.17 5.72 -2.44
N ARG A 81 -9.70 6.55 -1.53
CA ARG A 81 -8.41 6.41 -0.88
C ARG A 81 -8.47 5.34 0.20
N LEU A 82 -7.81 4.21 -0.04
CA LEU A 82 -7.75 3.07 0.87
C LEU A 82 -6.64 3.23 1.92
N ALA A 83 -5.50 3.82 1.57
CA ALA A 83 -4.40 4.08 2.51
C ALA A 83 -3.75 5.45 2.22
N PRO A 84 -2.76 5.92 3.01
CA PRO A 84 -2.13 7.21 2.74
C PRO A 84 -1.58 7.31 1.30
N ASP A 85 -1.02 6.22 0.79
CA ASP A 85 -0.35 6.08 -0.50
C ASP A 85 -1.09 5.14 -1.47
N GLU A 86 -2.32 4.72 -1.15
CA GLU A 86 -3.07 3.71 -1.90
C GLU A 86 -4.50 4.17 -2.21
N VAL A 87 -4.93 3.93 -3.46
CA VAL A 87 -6.29 4.20 -3.94
C VAL A 87 -6.86 2.89 -4.48
N SER A 88 -8.08 2.57 -4.07
CA SER A 88 -8.80 1.43 -4.59
C SER A 88 -9.75 1.86 -5.71
N PHE A 89 -9.86 1.02 -6.73
CA PHE A 89 -10.66 1.23 -7.93
C PHE A 89 -11.56 0.02 -8.20
N ALA A 90 -12.82 0.28 -8.54
CA ALA A 90 -13.85 -0.70 -8.86
C ALA A 90 -14.58 -0.35 -10.17
N SER A 91 -13.88 0.21 -11.16
CA SER A 91 -14.44 0.52 -12.49
C SER A 91 -13.77 -0.27 -13.61
N GLU A 92 -14.50 -0.48 -14.71
CA GLU A 92 -14.00 -1.16 -15.91
C GLU A 92 -12.90 -0.35 -16.62
N GLU A 93 -13.01 0.98 -16.62
CA GLU A 93 -12.01 1.87 -17.20
C GLU A 93 -10.67 1.74 -16.44
N ALA A 94 -10.72 1.69 -15.11
CA ALA A 94 -9.53 1.50 -14.30
C ALA A 94 -8.87 0.15 -14.56
N TRP A 95 -9.67 -0.92 -14.77
CA TRP A 95 -9.13 -2.22 -15.17
C TRP A 95 -8.32 -2.13 -16.46
N ASN A 96 -8.91 -1.50 -17.49
CA ASN A 96 -8.24 -1.32 -18.78
C ASN A 96 -7.01 -0.42 -18.67
N ASP A 97 -7.05 0.61 -17.84
CA ASP A 97 -5.96 1.57 -17.69
C ASP A 97 -4.77 1.02 -16.90
N ILE A 98 -5.03 0.19 -15.90
CA ILE A 98 -4.00 -0.37 -15.01
C ILE A 98 -3.39 -1.64 -15.60
N TYR A 99 -4.22 -2.57 -16.11
CA TYR A 99 -3.76 -3.90 -16.49
C TYR A 99 -3.40 -4.04 -17.96
N ASN A 100 -3.94 -3.22 -18.87
CA ASN A 100 -3.60 -3.31 -20.29
C ASN A 100 -2.38 -2.47 -20.66
N PHE A 101 -1.72 -2.89 -21.74
CA PHE A 101 -0.66 -2.09 -22.33
C PHE A 101 -1.25 -0.94 -23.14
N ARG A 102 -0.91 0.29 -22.75
CA ARG A 102 -1.28 1.51 -23.46
C ARG A 102 -0.04 2.13 -24.11
N LYS A 103 -0.08 2.31 -25.44
CA LYS A 103 1.01 2.97 -26.18
C LYS A 103 1.23 4.39 -25.61
N GLY A 104 2.50 4.75 -25.37
CA GLY A 104 2.88 6.07 -24.84
C GLY A 104 2.65 6.27 -23.33
N HIS A 105 2.16 5.26 -22.60
CA HIS A 105 1.92 5.35 -21.16
C HIS A 105 2.92 4.47 -20.38
N LYS A 106 3.28 4.90 -19.17
CA LYS A 106 4.04 4.06 -18.25
C LYS A 106 3.16 2.91 -17.78
N ARG A 107 3.74 1.71 -17.69
CA ARG A 107 3.04 0.54 -17.15
C ARG A 107 2.95 0.65 -15.63
N ALA A 108 1.80 0.31 -15.06
CA ALA A 108 1.66 0.12 -13.62
C ALA A 108 2.57 -1.03 -13.16
N LEU A 109 3.50 -0.73 -12.26
CA LEU A 109 4.37 -1.74 -11.68
C LEU A 109 3.67 -2.39 -10.50
N ARG A 110 3.91 -3.68 -10.31
CA ARG A 110 3.47 -4.39 -9.10
C ARG A 110 4.27 -3.87 -7.91
N ASP A 111 3.59 -3.65 -6.80
CA ASP A 111 4.24 -3.24 -5.56
C ASP A 111 5.03 -4.42 -4.96
N LYS A 112 6.31 -4.18 -4.68
CA LYS A 112 7.20 -5.16 -4.08
C LYS A 112 6.68 -5.64 -2.72
N ALA A 113 5.95 -4.82 -1.97
CA ALA A 113 5.41 -5.21 -0.67
C ALA A 113 4.48 -6.43 -0.74
N TYR A 114 3.79 -6.63 -1.87
CA TYR A 114 2.85 -7.75 -2.08
C TYR A 114 3.43 -8.89 -2.92
N TYR A 115 4.50 -8.62 -3.68
CA TYR A 115 5.09 -9.57 -4.63
C TYR A 115 6.57 -9.81 -4.29
N VAL A 116 6.84 -10.31 -3.09
CA VAL A 116 8.20 -10.75 -2.68
C VAL A 116 8.35 -12.24 -2.91
N ALA A 117 9.47 -12.66 -3.50
CA ALA A 117 9.83 -14.07 -3.52
C ALA A 117 10.08 -14.57 -2.07
N PRO A 118 9.60 -15.76 -1.68
CA PRO A 118 9.96 -16.35 -0.39
C PRO A 118 11.48 -16.39 -0.22
N ASP A 119 11.97 -16.20 1.01
CA ASP A 119 13.40 -16.10 1.30
C ASP A 119 14.22 -17.21 0.61
N ALA A 120 15.31 -16.82 -0.04
CA ALA A 120 16.23 -17.65 -0.84
C ALA A 120 15.72 -18.17 -2.21
N ASN A 121 14.49 -17.86 -2.63
CA ASN A 121 14.01 -18.24 -3.97
C ASN A 121 14.30 -17.16 -5.03
N VAL A 122 14.54 -17.62 -6.26
CA VAL A 122 14.59 -16.74 -7.44
C VAL A 122 13.20 -16.25 -7.81
N ASP A 123 13.14 -15.06 -8.41
CA ASP A 123 11.89 -14.52 -8.94
C ASP A 123 11.25 -15.47 -9.95
N ASN A 124 9.94 -15.65 -9.82
CA ASN A 124 9.11 -16.42 -10.76
C ASN A 124 8.06 -15.50 -11.40
N ILE A 125 7.20 -16.07 -12.25
CA ILE A 125 6.17 -15.28 -12.97
C ILE A 125 5.19 -14.55 -12.04
N ILE A 126 4.96 -15.05 -10.82
CA ILE A 126 4.04 -14.47 -9.85
C ILE A 126 4.75 -13.36 -9.08
N THR A 127 5.96 -13.62 -8.58
CA THR A 127 6.68 -12.74 -7.65
C THR A 127 7.49 -11.63 -8.35
N THR A 128 7.85 -11.79 -9.62
CA THR A 128 8.64 -10.77 -10.32
C THR A 128 7.91 -9.42 -10.41
N THR A 129 8.63 -8.34 -10.11
CA THR A 129 8.18 -6.96 -10.36
C THR A 129 8.74 -6.39 -11.68
N ASP A 130 9.76 -7.04 -12.27
CA ASP A 130 10.27 -6.68 -13.60
C ASP A 130 9.34 -7.19 -14.70
N PHE A 131 8.81 -6.26 -15.48
CA PHE A 131 7.91 -6.54 -16.59
C PHE A 131 8.58 -7.30 -17.75
N ARG A 132 9.89 -7.12 -17.98
CA ARG A 132 10.63 -7.81 -19.04
C ARG A 132 10.84 -9.26 -18.68
N PHE A 133 11.27 -9.50 -17.44
CA PHE A 133 11.38 -10.85 -16.89
C PHE A 133 10.02 -11.55 -16.90
N HIS A 134 8.95 -10.89 -16.43
CA HIS A 134 7.59 -11.43 -16.48
C HIS A 134 7.15 -11.79 -17.90
N ALA A 135 7.38 -10.90 -18.88
CA ALA A 135 7.01 -11.14 -20.28
C ALA A 135 7.77 -12.35 -20.88
N ARG A 136 9.06 -12.49 -20.55
CA ARG A 136 9.88 -13.63 -20.97
C ARG A 136 9.33 -14.95 -20.43
N ILE A 137 9.09 -15.04 -19.11
CA ILE A 137 8.57 -16.29 -18.50
C ILE A 137 7.15 -16.59 -19.01
N ARG A 138 6.29 -15.58 -19.16
CA ARG A 138 4.95 -15.75 -19.72
C ARG A 138 4.98 -16.30 -21.15
N GLY A 139 5.91 -15.83 -21.98
CA GLY A 139 6.06 -16.33 -23.36
C GLY A 139 6.54 -17.78 -23.44
N ILE A 140 7.32 -18.24 -22.47
CA ILE A 140 7.72 -19.67 -22.39
C ILE A 140 6.51 -20.52 -21.97
N LEU A 141 5.76 -20.08 -20.98
CA LEU A 141 4.61 -20.80 -20.43
C LEU A 141 3.39 -20.81 -21.36
N SER A 142 3.23 -19.83 -22.25
CA SER A 142 2.03 -19.70 -23.08
C SER A 142 1.77 -20.92 -23.98
N ASN A 143 2.81 -21.64 -24.38
CA ASN A 143 2.66 -22.84 -25.21
C ASN A 143 1.88 -23.95 -24.49
N SER A 144 2.04 -24.08 -23.17
CA SER A 144 1.33 -25.07 -22.34
C SER A 144 -0.18 -24.80 -22.23
N PHE A 145 -0.63 -23.58 -22.56
CA PHE A 145 -2.04 -23.18 -22.51
C PHE A 145 -2.69 -23.11 -23.90
N THR A 146 -2.05 -23.70 -24.92
CA THR A 146 -2.67 -23.84 -26.25
C THR A 146 -3.72 -24.95 -26.26
N GLU A 147 -4.72 -24.85 -27.13
CA GLU A 147 -5.76 -25.87 -27.26
C GLU A 147 -5.18 -27.27 -27.51
N ALA A 148 -4.14 -27.37 -28.35
CA ALA A 148 -3.45 -28.63 -28.63
C ALA A 148 -2.80 -29.21 -27.37
N SER A 149 -2.08 -28.39 -26.59
CA SER A 149 -1.47 -28.83 -25.34
C SER A 149 -2.50 -29.25 -24.30
N LEU A 150 -3.60 -28.51 -24.16
CA LEU A 150 -4.67 -28.85 -23.22
C LEU A 150 -5.39 -30.15 -23.61
N LYS A 151 -5.57 -30.42 -24.90
CA LYS A 151 -6.13 -31.69 -25.39
C LYS A 151 -5.18 -32.88 -25.21
N SER A 152 -3.89 -32.63 -25.04
CA SER A 152 -2.87 -33.67 -24.86
C SER A 152 -2.56 -34.02 -23.40
N GLN A 153 -3.18 -33.34 -22.44
CA GLN A 153 -3.02 -33.57 -20.98
C GLN A 153 -3.87 -34.74 -20.47
#